data_AF-A0A1V6GBJ3-F1
#
_entry.id   AF-A0A1V6GBJ3-F1
#
_cell.length_a   1.000
_cell.length_b   1.000
_cell.length_c   1.000
_cell.angle_alpha   90.00
_cell.angle_beta   90.00
_cell.angle_gamma   90.00
#
_symmetry.space_group_name_H-M   'P 1'
#
loop_
_entity.id
_entity.type
_entity.pdbx_description
1 polymer ?
#
loop_
_entity_poly.entity_id
_entity_poly.type
_entity_poly.pdbx_seq_one_letter_code
_entity_poly.pdbx_strand_id
1 'polypeptide(L)'
;MKTSTLTAMRAIYESDPARTRADRELLMKTLGLTDGAESARPADKLVAFEEAAKRLNRTTRTVHLLARRGVLRKAKMPGCVRCAGVLASDLDALLANMVQVETAGEAR
;
A
#
# COMPACT_ATOMS: atom_id res chain seq x y z
N MET A 1 -25.36 7.28 13.22
CA MET A 1 -25.46 8.34 14.25
C MET A 1 -24.35 8.10 15.25
N LYS A 2 -23.43 9.06 15.46
CA LYS A 2 -22.40 8.90 16.50
C LYS A 2 -23.12 8.94 17.85
N THR A 3 -22.97 7.92 18.67
CA THR A 3 -23.49 7.91 20.05
C THR A 3 -22.91 9.12 20.76
N SER A 4 -23.76 10.00 21.31
CA SER A 4 -23.38 11.28 21.92
C SER A 4 -22.26 11.13 22.97
N THR A 5 -22.22 9.98 23.63
CA THR A 5 -21.17 9.56 24.56
C THR A 5 -19.77 9.51 23.94
N LEU A 6 -19.63 9.00 22.71
CA LEU A 6 -18.33 8.91 22.03
C LEU A 6 -17.81 10.31 21.64
N THR A 7 -18.70 11.21 21.24
CA THR A 7 -18.35 12.60 20.95
C THR A 7 -17.89 13.33 22.21
N ALA A 8 -18.58 13.13 23.34
CA ALA A 8 -18.19 13.71 24.62
C ALA A 8 -16.84 13.18 25.10
N MET A 9 -16.59 11.87 24.98
CA MET A 9 -15.30 11.27 25.32
C MET A 9 -14.16 11.86 24.48
N ARG A 10 -14.34 12.00 23.15
CA ARG A 10 -13.33 12.63 22.28
C ARG A 10 -13.01 14.06 22.69
N ALA A 11 -14.02 14.87 23.01
CA ALA A 11 -13.83 16.26 23.42
C ALA A 11 -13.07 16.36 24.76
N ILE A 12 -13.40 15.50 25.72
CA ILE A 12 -12.68 15.42 27.01
C ILE A 12 -11.20 15.07 26.76
N TYR A 13 -10.91 14.09 25.90
CA TYR A 13 -9.53 13.73 25.55
C TYR A 13 -8.81 14.79 24.73
N GLU A 14 -9.51 15.59 23.92
CA GLU A 14 -8.90 16.72 23.20
C GLU A 14 -8.48 17.84 24.16
N SER A 15 -9.19 17.99 25.29
CA SER A 15 -8.90 18.98 26.33
C SER A 15 -7.85 18.55 27.36
N ASP A 16 -7.58 17.25 27.50
CA ASP A 16 -6.62 16.72 28.47
C ASP A 16 -5.18 16.70 27.89
N PRO A 17 -4.19 17.37 28.52
CA PRO A 17 -2.80 17.32 28.08
C PRO A 17 -2.17 15.95 28.34
N ALA A 18 -2.45 14.97 27.47
CA ALA A 18 -1.71 13.71 27.43
C ALA A 18 -0.21 14.00 27.24
N ARG A 19 0.63 13.49 28.16
CA ARG A 19 2.08 13.76 28.25
C ARG A 19 2.86 13.56 26.95
N THR A 20 2.38 12.72 26.01
CA THR A 20 2.94 12.63 24.65
C THR A 20 1.86 12.40 23.59
N ARG A 21 2.14 12.87 22.36
CA ARG A 21 1.27 12.66 21.18
C ARG A 21 1.10 11.18 20.83
N ALA A 22 2.11 10.35 21.10
CA ALA A 22 2.08 8.92 20.81
C ALA A 22 1.06 8.17 21.69
N ASP A 23 1.02 8.50 22.98
CA ASP A 23 0.05 7.91 23.92
C ASP A 23 -1.40 8.27 23.54
N ARG A 24 -1.61 9.52 23.10
CA ARG A 24 -2.90 9.99 22.61
C ARG A 24 -3.37 9.21 21.37
N GLU A 25 -2.47 8.94 20.42
CA GLU A 25 -2.79 8.18 19.21
C GLU A 25 -3.10 6.71 19.51
N LEU A 26 -2.38 6.08 20.45
CA LEU A 26 -2.65 4.72 20.90
C LEU A 26 -4.02 4.63 21.57
N LEU A 27 -4.34 5.55 22.48
CA LEU A 27 -5.61 5.56 23.22
C LEU A 27 -6.82 5.83 22.32
N MET A 28 -6.70 6.78 21.39
CA MET A 28 -7.74 7.06 20.38
C MET A 28 -8.03 5.85 19.50
N LYS A 29 -6.99 5.08 19.13
CA LYS A 29 -7.14 3.80 18.39
C LYS A 29 -7.81 2.73 19.24
N THR A 30 -7.41 2.56 20.51
CA THR A 30 -8.01 1.54 21.40
C THR A 30 -9.47 1.79 21.73
N LEU A 31 -9.89 3.07 21.81
CA LEU A 31 -11.26 3.47 22.12
C LEU A 31 -12.16 3.55 20.88
N GLY A 32 -11.63 3.27 19.67
CA GLY A 32 -12.40 3.35 18.42
C GLY A 32 -12.91 4.76 18.10
N LEU A 33 -12.31 5.80 18.70
CA LEU A 33 -12.69 7.21 18.56
C LEU A 33 -12.01 7.88 17.36
N THR A 34 -11.05 7.20 16.75
CA THR A 34 -10.55 7.55 15.42
C THR A 34 -11.70 7.37 14.42
N ASP A 35 -12.24 8.48 13.89
CA ASP A 35 -12.97 8.44 12.63
C ASP A 35 -12.12 7.61 11.67
N GLY A 36 -12.71 6.58 11.05
CA GLY A 36 -12.01 5.58 10.24
C GLY A 36 -11.34 6.15 8.99
N ALA A 37 -10.38 7.05 9.16
CA ALA A 37 -9.27 7.18 8.27
C ALA A 37 -8.42 5.93 8.53
N GLU A 38 -8.83 4.81 7.94
CA GLU A 38 -7.87 3.82 7.47
C GLU A 38 -6.71 4.62 6.92
N SER A 39 -5.53 4.46 7.50
CA SER A 39 -4.30 5.05 6.99
C SER A 39 -4.34 4.90 5.48
N ALA A 40 -4.58 6.00 4.77
CA ALA A 40 -4.74 5.96 3.33
C ALA A 40 -3.46 5.32 2.82
N ARG A 41 -3.54 4.05 2.40
CA ARG A 41 -2.38 3.38 1.80
C ARG A 41 -1.93 4.35 0.71
N PRO A 42 -0.65 4.77 0.71
CA PRO A 42 -0.18 5.77 -0.23
C PRO A 42 -0.65 5.33 -1.61
N ALA A 43 -1.33 6.23 -2.32
CA ALA A 43 -1.98 5.90 -3.58
C ALA A 43 -1.01 5.13 -4.45
N ASP A 44 -1.38 3.90 -4.78
CA ASP A 44 -0.46 2.95 -5.38
C ASP A 44 0.02 3.53 -6.71
N LYS A 45 1.34 3.74 -6.82
CA LYS A 45 1.90 4.43 -7.99
C LYS A 45 1.79 3.52 -9.20
N LEU A 46 1.35 4.08 -10.31
CA LEU A 46 1.35 3.40 -11.60
C LEU A 46 2.73 3.54 -12.24
N VAL A 47 3.27 2.40 -12.69
CA VAL A 47 4.56 2.33 -13.39
C VAL A 47 4.30 1.93 -14.83
N ALA A 48 4.86 2.67 -15.77
CA ALA A 48 4.74 2.37 -17.19
C ALA A 48 5.44 1.04 -17.52
N PHE A 49 5.00 0.35 -18.58
CA PHE A 49 5.60 -0.95 -18.96
C PHE A 49 7.09 -0.86 -19.29
N GLU A 50 7.55 0.25 -19.86
CA GLU A 50 8.96 0.48 -20.16
C GLU A 50 9.82 0.63 -18.90
N GLU A 51 9.32 1.39 -17.92
CA GLU A 51 9.99 1.57 -16.64
C GLU A 51 10.02 0.27 -15.83
N ALA A 52 8.91 -0.48 -15.84
CA ALA A 52 8.83 -1.79 -15.21
C ALA A 52 9.83 -2.78 -15.85
N ALA A 53 9.97 -2.76 -17.17
CA ALA A 53 10.91 -3.59 -17.90
C ALA A 53 12.37 -3.24 -17.53
N LYS A 54 12.71 -1.95 -17.44
CA LYS A 54 14.03 -1.48 -16.99
C LYS A 54 14.34 -1.93 -15.56
N ARG A 55 13.39 -1.79 -14.63
CA ARG A 55 13.57 -2.21 -13.22
C ARG A 55 13.78 -3.72 -13.07
N LEU A 56 13.05 -4.51 -13.86
CA LEU A 56 13.18 -5.96 -13.85
C LEU A 56 14.37 -6.47 -14.67
N ASN A 57 15.09 -5.57 -15.36
CA ASN A 57 16.18 -5.92 -16.28
C ASN A 57 15.76 -6.96 -17.34
N ARG A 58 14.55 -6.76 -17.90
CA ARG A 58 13.89 -7.64 -18.87
C ARG A 58 13.20 -6.84 -19.97
N THR A 59 12.69 -7.54 -20.99
CA THR A 59 11.95 -6.90 -22.08
C THR A 59 10.50 -6.64 -21.69
N THR A 60 9.85 -5.68 -22.36
CA THR A 60 8.42 -5.36 -22.19
C THR A 60 7.50 -6.55 -22.49
N ARG A 61 7.90 -7.42 -23.42
CA ARG A 61 7.22 -8.69 -23.70
C ARG A 61 7.16 -9.58 -22.46
N THR A 62 8.24 -9.67 -21.70
CA THR A 62 8.29 -10.44 -20.45
C THR A 62 7.34 -9.86 -19.40
N VAL A 63 7.28 -8.54 -19.27
CA VAL A 63 6.32 -7.88 -18.35
C VAL A 63 4.87 -8.22 -18.71
N HIS A 64 4.54 -8.22 -20.01
CA HIS A 64 3.20 -8.63 -20.45
C HIS A 64 2.91 -10.12 -20.23
N LEU A 65 3.91 -10.99 -20.34
CA LEU A 65 3.77 -12.41 -20.04
C LEU A 65 3.54 -12.65 -18.54
N LEU A 66 4.29 -11.97 -17.67
CA LEU A 66 4.10 -12.03 -16.22
C LEU A 66 2.71 -11.56 -15.81
N ALA A 67 2.22 -10.49 -16.45
CA ALA A 67 0.88 -10.02 -16.22
C ALA A 67 -0.21 -10.99 -16.73
N ARG A 68 0.01 -11.68 -17.86
CA ARG A 68 -0.88 -12.76 -18.32
C ARG A 68 -0.89 -13.96 -17.38
N ARG A 69 0.23 -14.24 -16.72
CA ARG A 69 0.35 -15.30 -15.70
C ARG A 69 -0.25 -14.92 -14.34
N GLY A 70 -0.77 -13.68 -14.20
CA GLY A 70 -1.36 -13.20 -12.93
C GLY A 70 -0.34 -12.75 -11.89
N VAL A 71 0.95 -12.67 -12.26
CA VAL A 71 2.03 -12.28 -11.33
C VAL A 71 2.08 -10.76 -11.13
N LEU A 72 1.72 -9.99 -12.16
CA LEU A 72 1.65 -8.52 -12.10
C LEU A 72 0.24 -8.07 -12.49
N ARG A 73 -0.38 -7.17 -11.71
CA ARG A 73 -1.68 -6.60 -12.09
C ARG A 73 -1.49 -5.45 -13.08
N LYS A 74 -2.16 -5.54 -14.23
CA LYS A 74 -2.26 -4.43 -15.17
C LYS A 74 -3.30 -3.45 -14.65
N ALA A 75 -2.90 -2.20 -14.51
CA ALA A 75 -3.83 -1.14 -14.21
C ALA A 75 -4.43 -0.58 -15.51
N LYS A 76 -5.76 -0.47 -15.50
CA LYS A 76 -6.53 0.16 -16.57
C LYS A 76 -7.18 1.40 -15.99
N MET A 77 -6.91 2.55 -16.62
CA MET A 77 -7.55 3.80 -16.21
C MET A 77 -9.02 3.80 -16.65
N PRO A 78 -9.92 4.43 -15.88
CA PRO A 78 -11.32 4.57 -16.27
C PRO A 78 -11.41 5.34 -17.60
N GLY A 79 -12.15 4.79 -18.57
CA GLY A 79 -12.31 5.39 -19.91
C GLY A 79 -11.22 5.03 -20.93
N CYS A 80 -10.12 4.39 -20.54
CA CYS A 80 -9.09 3.95 -21.48
C CYS A 80 -9.36 2.54 -22.00
N VAL A 81 -9.17 2.29 -23.30
CA VAL A 81 -9.24 0.93 -23.87
C VAL A 81 -7.96 0.14 -23.56
N ARG A 82 -6.81 0.82 -23.53
CA ARG A 82 -5.49 0.23 -23.27
C ARG A 82 -5.13 0.29 -21.79
N CYS A 83 -4.32 -0.67 -21.33
CA CYS A 83 -3.74 -0.66 -20.00
C CYS A 83 -2.68 0.44 -19.91
N ALA A 84 -2.65 1.20 -18.81
CA ALA A 84 -1.71 2.29 -18.61
C ALA A 84 -0.36 1.82 -18.06
N GLY A 85 -0.34 0.72 -17.29
CA GLY A 85 0.87 0.22 -16.66
C GLY A 85 0.63 -0.92 -15.68
N VAL A 86 1.58 -1.09 -14.76
CA VAL A 86 1.53 -2.03 -13.63
C VAL A 86 1.58 -1.28 -12.30
N LEU A 87 1.06 -1.88 -11.24
CA LEU A 87 1.13 -1.32 -9.89
C LEU A 87 2.56 -1.40 -9.36
N ALA A 88 3.06 -0.33 -8.75
CA ALA A 88 4.38 -0.30 -8.12
C ALA A 88 4.49 -1.33 -6.99
N SER A 89 3.45 -1.48 -6.16
CA SER A 89 3.39 -2.45 -5.08
C SER A 89 3.65 -3.88 -5.52
N ASP A 90 3.01 -4.32 -6.60
CA ASP A 90 3.19 -5.68 -7.15
C ASP A 90 4.61 -5.86 -7.73
N LEU A 91 5.16 -4.82 -8.36
CA LEU A 91 6.50 -4.87 -8.93
C LEU A 91 7.57 -4.93 -7.82
N ASP A 92 7.42 -4.14 -6.78
CA ASP A 92 8.33 -4.12 -5.63
C ASP A 92 8.22 -5.42 -4.82
N ALA A 93 7.02 -5.98 -4.66
CA ALA A 93 6.82 -7.29 -4.03
C ALA A 93 7.49 -8.42 -4.83
N LEU A 94 7.42 -8.36 -6.17
CA LEU A 94 8.11 -9.33 -7.02
C LEU A 94 9.64 -9.23 -6.89
N LEU A 95 10.19 -8.01 -6.90
CA LEU A 95 11.61 -7.79 -6.70
C LEU A 95 12.07 -8.27 -5.31
N ALA A 96 11.31 -7.97 -4.26
CA ALA A 96 11.60 -8.42 -2.90
C ALA A 96 11.63 -9.96 -2.81
N ASN A 97 10.66 -10.64 -3.44
CA ASN A 97 10.63 -12.10 -3.48
C ASN A 97 11.81 -12.70 -4.26
N MET A 98 12.26 -12.05 -5.34
CA MET A 98 13.43 -12.51 -6.09
C MET A 98 14.72 -12.44 -5.24
N VAL A 99 14.90 -11.37 -4.47
CA VAL A 99 16.06 -11.21 -3.58
C VAL A 99 16.09 -12.28 -2.48
N GLN A 100 14.93 -12.65 -1.92
CA GLN A 100 14.86 -13.70 -0.89
C GLN A 100 15.23 -15.10 -1.41
N VAL A 101 15.01 -15.37 -2.70
CA VAL A 101 15.40 -16.65 -3.31
C VAL A 101 16.91 -16.76 -3.48
N GLU A 102 17.60 -15.65 -3.78
CA GLU A 102 19.06 -15.64 -3.91
C GLU A 102 19.74 -15.87 -2.56
N THR A 103 19.26 -15.23 -1.49
CA THR A 103 19.84 -15.39 -0.15
C THR A 103 19.59 -16.76 0.48
N ALA A 104 18.48 -17.44 0.13
CA ALA A 104 18.23 -18.83 0.53
C ALA A 104 19.08 -19.85 -0.27
N GLY A 105 19.63 -19.46 -1.42
CA GLY A 105 20.47 -20.29 -2.28
C GLY A 105 21.95 -20.33 -1.90
N GLU A 106 22.45 -19.34 -1.16
CA GLU A 106 23.85 -19.28 -0.68
C GLU A 106 24.13 -20.13 0.56
N ALA A 107 23.11 -20.77 1.15
CA ALA A 107 23.25 -21.66 2.31
C ALA A 107 23.45 -23.14 1.94
N ARG A 108 24.10 -23.44 0.79
CA ARG A 108 24.42 -24.80 0.36
C ARG A 108 25.88 -24.97 -0.01
#